data_AF-A7S671-F1
#
_entry.id   AF-A7S671-F1
#
_cell.length_a   1.000
_cell.length_b   1.000
_cell.length_c   1.000
_cell.angle_alpha   90.00
_cell.angle_beta   90.00
_cell.angle_gamma   90.00
#
_symmetry.space_group_name_H-M   'P 1'
#
loop_
_entity.id
_entity.type
_entity.pdbx_description
1 polymer ?
#
loop_
_entity_poly.entity_id
_entity_poly.type
_entity_poly.pdbx_seq_one_letter_code
_entity_poly.pdbx_strand_id
1 'polypeptide(L)'
;MSDKELSREDLREKLFYTFRNRGVIDSLKSQLRNRLVLELQQTANINIASGKKKTTDQTSLYYQAANSLVANHLENCNFEYTLSVFLPECGTSKDKLFSSHDICHLLKIEPGSPLYNSLVSTLMITNLFRMNIDK
;
A
#
# COMPACT_ATOMS: atom_id res chain seq x y z
N MET A 1 -8.63 -49.59 38.39
CA MET A 1 -8.51 -49.15 36.99
C MET A 1 -9.93 -49.05 36.45
N SER A 2 -10.44 -47.84 36.21
CA SER A 2 -11.78 -47.62 35.70
C SER A 2 -11.62 -46.90 34.37
N ASP A 3 -11.78 -47.65 33.28
CA ASP A 3 -11.94 -47.09 31.95
C ASP A 3 -13.28 -46.37 31.93
N LYS A 4 -13.23 -45.05 32.11
CA LYS A 4 -14.39 -44.17 31.99
C LYS A 4 -14.74 -44.13 30.49
N GLU A 5 -15.78 -44.86 30.10
CA GLU A 5 -16.33 -44.79 28.75
C GLU A 5 -16.56 -43.33 28.39
N LEU A 6 -15.79 -42.85 27.42
CA LEU A 6 -15.75 -41.45 27.05
C LEU A 6 -16.98 -41.17 26.18
N SER A 7 -17.83 -40.22 26.58
CA SER A 7 -19.05 -39.91 25.83
C SER A 7 -18.73 -39.35 24.44
N ARG A 8 -19.61 -39.56 23.46
CA ARG A 8 -19.38 -39.10 22.07
C ARG A 8 -19.11 -37.60 22.00
N GLU A 9 -19.71 -36.84 22.89
CA GLU A 9 -19.57 -35.40 23.04
C GLU A 9 -18.16 -35.03 23.53
N ASP A 10 -17.66 -35.72 24.57
CA ASP A 10 -16.30 -35.55 25.10
C ASP A 10 -15.25 -35.88 24.03
N LEU A 11 -15.52 -36.88 23.19
CA LEU A 11 -14.61 -37.29 22.11
C LEU A 11 -14.57 -36.22 21.03
N ARG A 12 -15.73 -35.65 20.68
CA ARG A 12 -15.85 -34.57 19.70
C ARG A 12 -15.13 -33.31 20.17
N GLU A 13 -15.29 -32.93 21.44
CA GLU A 13 -14.57 -31.79 22.01
C GLU A 13 -13.06 -32.01 22.02
N LYS A 14 -12.60 -33.20 22.40
CA LYS A 14 -11.17 -33.52 22.44
C LYS A 14 -10.56 -33.54 21.04
N LEU A 15 -11.27 -34.04 20.04
CA LEU A 15 -10.87 -33.98 18.63
C LEU A 15 -10.83 -32.55 18.11
N PHE A 16 -11.86 -31.75 18.39
CA PHE A 16 -11.87 -30.35 17.99
C PHE A 16 -10.71 -29.58 18.61
N TYR A 17 -10.47 -29.76 19.90
CA TYR A 17 -9.37 -29.13 20.62
C TYR A 17 -8.00 -29.54 20.07
N THR A 18 -7.80 -30.84 19.78
CA THR A 18 -6.55 -31.32 19.18
C THR A 18 -6.34 -30.81 17.76
N PHE A 19 -7.37 -30.79 16.92
CA PHE A 19 -7.27 -30.21 15.57
C PHE A 19 -7.05 -28.70 15.58
N ARG A 20 -7.63 -27.99 16.56
CA ARG A 20 -7.39 -26.56 16.77
C ARG A 20 -5.96 -26.30 17.22
N ASN A 21 -5.46 -27.01 18.23
CA ASN A 21 -4.10 -26.83 18.74
C ASN A 21 -3.02 -27.23 17.74
N ARG A 22 -3.31 -28.20 16.86
CA ARG A 22 -2.43 -28.57 15.74
C ARG A 22 -2.51 -27.60 14.56
N GLY A 23 -3.35 -26.57 14.62
CA GLY A 23 -3.50 -25.56 13.56
C GLY A 23 -4.21 -26.06 12.30
N VAL A 24 -4.80 -27.27 12.32
CA VAL A 24 -5.50 -27.86 11.16
C VAL A 24 -6.71 -27.00 10.77
N ILE A 25 -7.46 -26.54 11.77
CA ILE A 25 -8.63 -25.69 11.60
C ILE A 25 -8.24 -24.32 11.02
N ASP A 26 -7.10 -23.77 11.43
CA ASP A 26 -6.61 -22.48 10.93
C ASP A 26 -6.04 -22.61 9.51
N SER A 27 -5.34 -23.70 9.20
CA SER A 27 -4.92 -24.04 7.84
C SER A 27 -6.13 -24.18 6.90
N LEU A 28 -7.16 -24.92 7.32
CA LEU A 28 -8.38 -25.10 6.51
C LEU A 28 -9.10 -23.77 6.28
N LYS A 29 -9.22 -22.93 7.31
CA LYS A 29 -9.78 -21.56 7.19
C LYS A 29 -8.97 -20.72 6.20
N SER A 30 -7.64 -20.76 6.27
CA SER A 30 -6.78 -20.01 5.34
C SER A 30 -6.92 -20.51 3.91
N GLN A 31 -7.01 -21.82 3.69
CA GLN A 31 -7.19 -22.42 2.36
C GLN A 31 -8.55 -22.02 1.74
N LEU A 32 -9.63 -22.08 2.52
CA LEU A 32 -10.96 -21.64 2.09
C LEU A 32 -10.96 -20.16 1.70
N ARG A 33 -10.37 -19.30 2.53
CA ARG A 33 -10.26 -17.87 2.24
C ARG A 33 -9.50 -17.63 0.94
N ASN A 34 -8.35 -18.28 0.76
CA ASN A 34 -7.54 -18.12 -0.46
C ASN A 34 -8.30 -18.56 -1.71
N ARG A 35 -9.03 -19.68 -1.64
CA ARG A 35 -9.84 -20.17 -2.74
C ARG A 35 -10.98 -19.20 -3.10
N LEU A 36 -11.68 -18.69 -2.08
CA LEU A 36 -12.75 -17.72 -2.28
C LEU A 36 -12.22 -16.42 -2.91
N VAL A 37 -11.05 -15.93 -2.46
CA VAL A 37 -10.39 -14.77 -3.07
C VAL A 37 -10.06 -15.03 -4.56
N LEU A 38 -9.51 -16.20 -4.90
CA LEU A 38 -9.20 -16.56 -6.27
C LEU A 38 -10.45 -16.64 -7.16
N GLU A 39 -11.52 -17.26 -6.67
CA GLU A 39 -12.79 -17.39 -7.41
C GLU A 39 -13.48 -16.03 -7.62
N LEU A 40 -13.45 -15.15 -6.61
CA LEU A 40 -13.96 -13.78 -6.73
C LEU A 40 -13.13 -12.96 -7.72
N GLN A 41 -11.79 -13.08 -7.70
CA GLN A 41 -10.91 -12.40 -8.66
C GLN A 41 -11.21 -12.82 -10.10
N GLN A 42 -11.40 -14.13 -10.32
CA GLN A 42 -11.74 -14.68 -11.64
C GLN A 42 -13.11 -14.20 -12.13
N THR A 43 -14.12 -14.20 -11.25
CA THR A 43 -15.49 -13.81 -11.60
C THR A 43 -15.61 -12.31 -11.89
N ALA A 44 -14.88 -11.48 -11.13
CA ALA A 44 -14.93 -10.04 -11.29
C ALA A 44 -14.06 -9.52 -12.45
N ASN A 45 -13.21 -10.35 -13.05
CA ASN A 45 -12.11 -9.89 -13.94
C ASN A 45 -11.22 -8.82 -13.26
N ILE A 46 -11.24 -8.77 -11.92
CA ILE A 46 -10.46 -7.86 -11.09
C ILE A 46 -9.30 -8.67 -10.52
N ASN A 47 -8.10 -8.45 -11.04
CA ASN A 47 -6.89 -8.92 -10.36
C ASN A 47 -6.67 -8.07 -9.10
N ILE A 48 -7.25 -8.47 -7.96
CA ILE A 48 -7.00 -7.79 -6.67
C ILE A 48 -5.52 -7.91 -6.28
N ALA A 49 -4.83 -8.97 -6.73
CA ALA A 49 -3.37 -9.12 -6.59
C ALA A 49 -2.56 -8.12 -7.46
N SER A 50 -3.19 -7.49 -8.45
CA SER A 50 -2.60 -6.43 -9.26
C SER A 50 -3.44 -5.17 -9.08
N GLY A 51 -3.14 -4.40 -8.04
CA GLY A 51 -3.56 -3.00 -7.91
C GLY A 51 -3.10 -2.09 -9.07
N LYS A 52 -2.51 -2.64 -10.14
CA LYS A 52 -2.18 -1.92 -11.36
C LYS A 52 -3.29 -2.13 -12.38
N LYS A 53 -4.24 -1.20 -12.45
CA LYS A 53 -4.86 -0.87 -13.74
C LYS A 53 -3.71 -0.58 -14.70
N LYS A 54 -3.60 -1.32 -15.80
CA LYS A 54 -2.75 -0.96 -16.95
C LYS A 54 -3.32 0.33 -17.54
N THR A 55 -3.03 1.46 -16.92
CA THR A 55 -3.15 2.76 -17.56
C THR A 55 -1.98 2.87 -18.53
N THR A 56 -2.22 3.40 -19.73
CA THR A 56 -1.19 3.63 -20.75
C THR A 56 0.02 4.30 -20.11
N ASP A 57 1.25 3.87 -20.41
CA ASP A 57 2.46 4.27 -19.66
C ASP A 57 2.59 5.80 -19.46
N GLN A 58 2.17 6.62 -20.42
CA GLN A 58 2.15 8.08 -20.24
C GLN A 58 1.12 8.57 -19.22
N THR A 59 -0.11 8.03 -19.22
CA THR A 59 -1.10 8.34 -18.18
C THR A 59 -0.65 7.82 -16.82
N SER A 60 0.13 6.73 -16.79
CA SER A 60 0.79 6.25 -15.58
C SER A 60 1.84 7.24 -15.04
N LEU A 61 2.65 7.84 -15.92
CA LEU A 61 3.66 8.85 -15.52
C LEU A 61 3.03 10.12 -14.94
N TYR A 62 2.01 10.69 -15.60
CA TYR A 62 1.31 11.87 -15.06
C TYR A 62 0.59 11.55 -13.74
N TYR A 63 0.02 10.34 -13.62
CA TYR A 63 -0.61 9.90 -12.37
C TYR A 63 0.43 9.75 -11.24
N GLN A 64 1.59 9.19 -11.54
CA GLN A 64 2.69 9.07 -10.57
C GLN A 64 3.27 10.45 -10.20
N ALA A 65 3.33 11.41 -11.14
CA ALA A 65 3.71 12.79 -10.84
C ALA A 65 2.68 13.49 -9.94
N ALA A 66 1.39 13.31 -10.20
CA ALA A 66 0.32 13.83 -9.33
C ALA A 66 0.42 13.24 -7.92
N ASN A 67 0.60 11.92 -7.80
CA ASN A 67 0.78 11.26 -6.50
C ASN A 67 2.04 11.77 -5.79
N SER A 68 3.11 12.09 -6.53
CA SER A 68 4.34 12.65 -5.98
C SER A 68 4.13 14.06 -5.41
N LEU A 69 3.34 14.90 -6.10
CA LEU A 69 2.97 16.23 -5.60
C LEU A 69 2.12 16.13 -4.32
N VAL A 70 1.14 15.23 -4.30
CA VAL A 70 0.30 15.00 -3.12
C VAL A 70 1.13 14.47 -1.95
N ALA A 71 2.00 13.47 -2.19
CA ALA A 71 2.89 12.94 -1.16
C ALA A 71 3.82 14.02 -0.59
N ASN A 72 4.40 14.86 -1.46
CA ASN A 72 5.24 15.97 -1.03
C ASN A 72 4.45 16.98 -0.19
N HIS A 73 3.22 17.32 -0.58
CA HIS A 73 2.35 18.19 0.21
C HIS A 73 2.02 17.59 1.59
N LEU A 74 1.64 16.31 1.64
CA LEU A 74 1.34 15.61 2.89
C LEU A 74 2.56 15.55 3.81
N GLU A 75 3.75 15.34 3.25
CA GLU A 75 5.01 15.36 4.00
C GLU A 75 5.32 16.77 4.52
N ASN A 76 5.16 17.82 3.70
CA ASN A 76 5.41 19.21 4.09
C ASN A 76 4.42 19.72 5.16
N CYS A 77 3.18 19.24 5.15
CA CYS A 77 2.17 19.59 6.15
C CYS A 77 2.23 18.70 7.40
N ASN A 78 3.22 17.81 7.52
CA ASN A 78 3.39 16.88 8.64
C ASN A 78 2.18 15.95 8.86
N PHE A 79 1.47 15.58 7.79
CA PHE A 79 0.38 14.61 7.84
C PHE A 79 0.92 13.18 7.78
N GLU A 80 1.72 12.79 8.78
CA GLU A 80 2.44 11.51 8.80
C GLU A 80 1.52 10.30 8.66
N TYR A 81 0.39 10.30 9.39
CA TYR A 81 -0.59 9.22 9.32
C TYR A 81 -1.19 9.12 7.91
N THR A 82 -1.68 10.23 7.37
CA THR A 82 -2.26 10.28 6.02
C THR A 82 -1.24 9.85 4.98
N LEU A 83 0.02 10.29 5.09
CA LEU A 83 1.10 9.88 4.19
C LEU A 83 1.37 8.37 4.26
N SER A 84 1.37 7.79 5.47
CA SER A 84 1.61 6.36 5.68
C SER A 84 0.54 5.45 5.07
N VAL A 85 -0.71 5.92 5.01
CA VAL A 85 -1.83 5.22 4.37
C VAL A 85 -1.90 5.54 2.87
N PHE A 86 -1.62 6.77 2.49
CA PHE A 86 -1.67 7.23 1.10
C PHE A 86 -0.71 6.47 0.20
N LEU A 87 0.56 6.31 0.62
CA LEU A 87 1.58 5.63 -0.17
C LEU A 87 1.17 4.20 -0.61
N PRO A 88 0.81 3.27 0.31
CA PRO A 88 0.37 1.94 -0.09
C PRO A 88 -0.94 1.95 -0.90
N GLU A 89 -1.89 2.85 -0.60
CA GLU A 89 -3.16 2.94 -1.34
C GLU A 89 -2.99 3.44 -2.77
N CYS A 90 -2.09 4.39 -3.02
CA CYS A 90 -1.77 4.87 -4.37
C CYS A 90 -0.77 3.96 -5.11
N GLY A 91 -0.39 2.82 -4.53
CA GLY A 91 0.53 1.84 -5.12
C GLY A 91 1.95 2.38 -5.32
N THR A 92 2.33 3.41 -4.56
CA THR A 92 3.61 4.12 -4.67
C THR A 92 4.39 4.00 -3.37
N SER A 93 5.72 3.90 -3.44
CA SER A 93 6.60 3.92 -2.26
C SER A 93 7.43 5.20 -2.28
N LYS A 94 8.00 5.60 -1.13
CA LYS A 94 8.86 6.80 -1.04
C LYS A 94 9.97 6.79 -2.09
N ASP A 95 10.53 5.61 -2.40
CA ASP A 95 11.60 5.43 -3.40
C ASP A 95 11.15 5.62 -4.87
N LYS A 96 9.83 5.70 -5.12
CA LYS A 96 9.25 5.85 -6.46
C LYS A 96 8.62 7.22 -6.69
N LEU A 97 8.81 8.16 -5.77
CA LEU A 97 8.34 9.53 -5.93
C LEU A 97 9.26 10.27 -6.91
N PHE A 98 8.67 11.05 -7.80
CA PHE A 98 9.41 11.89 -8.72
C PHE A 98 10.06 13.06 -7.98
N SER A 99 11.29 13.39 -8.37
CA SER A 99 11.94 14.62 -7.94
C SER A 99 11.24 15.85 -8.55
N SER A 100 11.38 17.01 -7.92
CA SER A 100 10.93 18.29 -8.45
C SER A 100 11.42 18.54 -9.88
N HIS A 101 12.66 18.10 -10.17
CA HIS A 101 13.24 18.18 -11.50
C HIS A 101 12.52 17.27 -12.50
N ASP A 102 12.21 16.04 -12.10
CA ASP A 102 11.53 15.05 -12.95
C ASP A 102 10.12 15.52 -13.32
N ILE A 103 9.42 16.13 -12.37
CA ILE A 103 8.09 16.71 -12.60
C ILE A 103 8.18 17.89 -13.58
N CYS A 104 9.16 18.78 -13.42
CA CYS A 104 9.37 19.90 -14.34
C CYS A 104 9.68 19.41 -15.76
N HIS A 105 10.54 18.41 -15.87
CA HIS A 105 10.89 17.78 -17.15
C HIS A 105 9.67 17.09 -17.79
N LEU A 106 8.87 16.37 -17.00
CA LEU A 106 7.63 15.73 -17.47
C LEU A 106 6.61 16.76 -17.99
N LEU A 107 6.51 17.91 -17.33
CA LEU A 107 5.64 19.02 -17.73
C LEU A 107 6.22 19.88 -18.86
N LYS A 108 7.41 19.54 -19.38
CA LYS A 108 8.13 20.30 -20.41
C LYS A 108 8.34 21.77 -20.04
N ILE A 109 8.56 22.02 -18.75
CA ILE A 109 8.92 23.35 -18.24
C ILE A 109 10.39 23.57 -18.57
N GLU A 110 10.70 24.66 -19.30
CA GLU A 110 12.09 24.93 -19.65
C GLU A 110 12.94 25.21 -18.41
N PRO A 111 14.09 24.51 -18.26
CA PRO A 111 15.06 24.79 -17.22
C PRO A 111 15.63 26.20 -17.43
N GLY A 112 15.47 27.07 -16.43
CA GLY A 112 15.87 28.48 -16.50
C GLY A 112 14.72 29.46 -16.71
N SER A 113 13.50 28.99 -16.99
CA SER A 113 12.32 29.86 -16.96
C SER A 113 12.05 30.39 -15.54
N PRO A 114 11.46 31.59 -15.39
CA PRO A 114 11.06 32.10 -14.08
C PRO A 114 10.12 31.13 -13.35
N LEU A 115 9.28 30.42 -14.09
CA LEU A 115 8.37 29.40 -13.57
C LEU A 115 9.11 28.16 -13.06
N TYR A 116 10.13 27.68 -13.78
CA TYR A 116 11.00 26.60 -13.31
C TYR A 116 11.68 26.98 -11.99
N ASN A 117 12.28 28.17 -11.93
CA ASN A 117 12.97 28.64 -10.73
C ASN A 117 12.01 28.80 -9.55
N SER A 118 10.80 29.32 -9.79
CA SER A 118 9.76 29.45 -8.78
C SER A 118 9.27 28.09 -8.27
N LEU A 119 9.02 27.14 -9.18
CA LEU A 119 8.52 25.81 -8.83
C LEU A 119 9.57 24.97 -8.10
N VAL A 120 10.81 24.97 -8.59
CA VAL A 120 11.95 24.32 -7.93
C VAL A 120 12.20 24.97 -6.59
N SER A 121 12.18 26.30 -6.49
CA SER A 121 12.31 27.00 -5.20
C SER A 121 11.17 26.66 -4.25
N THR A 122 9.93 26.59 -4.71
CA THR A 122 8.79 26.25 -3.84
C THR A 122 8.90 24.81 -3.33
N LEU A 123 9.31 23.86 -4.17
CA LEU A 123 9.54 22.47 -3.76
C LEU A 123 10.87 22.25 -3.00
N MET A 124 11.85 23.13 -3.13
CA MET A 124 13.14 23.08 -2.41
C MET A 124 13.09 23.83 -1.08
N ILE A 125 12.40 24.97 -0.99
CA ILE A 125 12.20 25.76 0.23
C ILE A 125 11.40 24.94 1.25
N THR A 126 10.47 24.11 0.80
CA THR A 126 9.77 23.15 1.68
C THR A 126 10.73 22.09 2.25
N ASN A 127 11.77 21.69 1.52
CA ASN A 127 12.86 20.87 2.05
C ASN A 127 13.84 21.67 2.93
N LEU A 128 13.97 22.99 2.74
CA LEU A 128 14.88 23.85 3.50
C LEU A 128 14.32 24.21 4.88
N PHE A 129 13.00 24.37 5.03
CA PHE A 129 12.34 24.52 6.35
C PHE A 129 12.60 23.30 7.25
N ARG A 130 12.84 22.12 6.65
CA ARG A 130 13.16 20.88 7.35
C ARG A 130 14.54 20.91 8.06
N MET A 131 15.57 21.53 7.46
CA MET A 131 16.91 21.58 8.08
C MET A 131 17.02 22.57 9.25
N ASN A 132 16.02 23.44 9.45
CA ASN A 132 16.04 24.46 10.51
C ASN A 132 15.16 24.11 11.73
N ILE A 133 14.44 22.98 11.71
CA ILE A 133 13.62 22.53 12.85
C ILE A 133 14.28 21.35 13.61
N ASP A 134 15.26 20.67 13.01
CA ASP A 134 16.06 19.62 13.68
C ASP A 134 17.31 20.17 14.40
N LYS A 135 17.22 21.33 15.08
CA LYS A 135 18.33 21.90 15.86
C LYS A 135 17.90 22.35 17.26
#